data_AF-A0A1R3WL39-F1
#
_entry.id   AF-A0A1R3WL39-F1
#
_cell.length_a   1.000
_cell.length_b   1.000
_cell.length_c   1.000
_cell.angle_alpha   90.00
_cell.angle_beta   90.00
_cell.angle_gamma   90.00
#
_symmetry.space_group_name_H-M   'P 1'
#
loop_
_entity.id
_entity.type
_entity.pdbx_description
1 polymer ?
#
loop_
_entity_poly.entity_id
_entity_poly.type
_entity_poly.pdbx_seq_one_letter_code
_entity_poly.pdbx_strand_id
1 'polypeptide(L)' 'MIAVIAIGVALILVMVFSRPATRACRWREFPDDSGQSRWHCVTCGAETRAPRGQRPKRCFHVPI' A
#
# COMPACT_ATOMS: atom_id res chain seq x y z
N MET A 1 1.67 -11.44 34.80
CA MET A 1 2.00 -10.05 34.43
C MET A 1 2.74 -9.95 33.09
N ILE A 2 3.91 -10.59 32.94
CA ILE A 2 4.72 -10.51 31.70
C ILE A 2 3.93 -10.96 30.45
N ALA A 3 3.19 -12.07 30.54
CA ALA A 3 2.38 -12.57 29.42
C ALA A 3 1.31 -11.56 28.96
N VAL A 4 0.64 -10.89 29.91
CA VAL A 4 -0.39 -9.88 29.61
C VAL A 4 0.23 -8.68 28.90
N ILE A 5 1.41 -8.25 29.34
CA ILE A 5 2.16 -7.15 28.72
C ILE A 5 2.59 -7.53 27.30
N ALA A 6 3.12 -8.74 27.11
CA ALA A 6 3.56 -9.21 25.78
C ALA A 6 2.40 -9.27 24.77
N ILE A 7 1.22 -9.72 25.21
CA ILE A 7 0.02 -9.75 24.36
C ILE A 7 -0.43 -8.32 24.02
N GLY A 8 -0.46 -7.41 25.01
CA GLY A 8 -0.81 -6.01 24.78
C GLY A 8 0.11 -5.35 23.75
N VAL A 9 1.43 -5.54 23.87
CA VAL A 9 2.43 -5.04 22.93
C VAL A 9 2.23 -5.64 21.53
N ALA A 10 2.00 -6.95 21.44
CA ALA A 10 1.76 -7.61 20.16
C ALA A 10 0.52 -7.05 19.45
N LEU A 11 -0.57 -6.80 20.18
CA LEU A 11 -1.80 -6.22 19.61
C LEU A 11 -1.59 -4.78 19.10
N ILE A 12 -0.87 -3.95 19.86
CA ILE A 12 -0.53 -2.58 19.44
C ILE A 12 0.33 -2.61 18.18
N LEU A 13 1.35 -3.47 18.13
CA LEU A 13 2.18 -3.66 16.94
C LEU A 13 1.32 -4.08 15.74
N VAL A 14 0.41 -5.04 15.91
CA VAL A 14 -0.50 -5.44 14.84
C VAL A 14 -1.38 -4.27 14.38
N MET A 15 -1.93 -3.44 15.27
CA MET A 15 -2.75 -2.29 14.86
C MET A 15 -1.94 -1.24 14.09
N VAL A 16 -0.73 -0.91 14.55
CA VAL A 16 0.14 0.11 13.93
C VAL A 16 0.71 -0.37 12.59
N PHE A 17 1.13 -1.63 12.52
CA PHE A 17 1.73 -2.22 11.32
C PHE A 17 0.70 -2.78 10.34
N SER A 18 -0.54 -3.02 10.78
CA SER A 18 -1.65 -3.24 9.86
C SER A 18 -1.97 -1.90 9.21
N ARG A 19 -1.43 -1.68 8.02
CA ARG A 19 -1.79 -0.57 7.13
C ARG A 19 -2.97 -1.00 6.25
N PRO A 20 -4.24 -0.92 6.72
CA PRO A 20 -5.39 -1.40 5.96
C PRO A 20 -5.48 -0.72 4.58
N ALA A 21 -5.16 0.58 4.53
CA ALA A 21 -5.18 1.39 3.33
C ALA A 21 -4.30 0.83 2.19
N THR A 22 -3.22 0.12 2.51
CA THR A 22 -2.34 -0.50 1.51
C THR A 22 -2.55 -2.00 1.32
N ARG A 23 -3.21 -2.70 2.26
CA ARG A 23 -3.45 -4.15 2.14
C ARG A 23 -4.41 -4.49 1.00
N ALA A 24 -5.38 -3.61 0.73
CA ALA A 24 -6.36 -3.81 -0.32
C ALA A 24 -5.92 -3.25 -1.69
N CYS A 25 -4.81 -2.49 -1.76
CA CYS A 25 -4.37 -1.90 -3.02
C CYS A 25 -3.94 -2.98 -4.03
N ARG A 26 -4.66 -3.06 -5.15
CA ARG A 26 -4.26 -3.84 -6.33
C ARG A 26 -3.83 -2.88 -7.43
N TRP A 27 -2.51 -2.73 -7.58
CA TRP A 27 -1.91 -1.94 -8.64
C TRP A 27 -1.90 -2.72 -9.96
N ARG A 28 -2.41 -2.08 -11.02
CA ARG A 28 -2.25 -2.53 -12.41
C ARG A 28 -1.24 -1.64 -13.11
N GLU A 29 -0.32 -2.28 -13.81
CA GLU A 29 0.68 -1.62 -14.63
C GLU A 29 0.14 -1.36 -16.04
N PHE A 30 0.30 -0.13 -16.50
CA PHE A 30 0.06 0.30 -17.87
C PHE A 30 1.40 0.79 -18.42
N PRO A 31 2.10 -0.04 -19.21
CA PRO A 31 3.38 0.33 -19.79
C PRO A 31 3.20 1.54 -20.72
N ASP A 32 4.16 2.45 -20.67
CA ASP A 32 4.29 3.57 -21.60
C ASP A 32 5.60 3.41 -22.38
N ASP A 33 5.64 3.85 -23.64
CA ASP A 33 6.79 3.70 -24.54
C ASP A 33 8.01 4.54 -24.10
N SER A 34 7.79 5.46 -23.16
CA SER A 34 8.81 6.35 -22.58
C SER A 34 9.70 5.69 -21.51
N GLY A 35 9.50 4.39 -21.21
CA GLY A 35 10.21 3.69 -20.13
C GLY A 35 9.62 3.94 -18.73
N GLN A 36 8.59 4.78 -18.64
CA GLN A 36 7.74 4.92 -17.46
C GLN A 36 6.57 3.95 -17.54
N SER A 37 5.89 3.72 -16.42
CA SER A 37 4.63 3.00 -16.40
C SER A 37 3.63 3.74 -15.53
N ARG A 38 2.41 3.86 -16.04
CA ARG A 38 1.29 4.36 -15.26
C ARG A 38 0.78 3.22 -14.40
N TRP A 39 0.68 3.48 -13.12
CA TRP A 39 0.16 2.55 -12.14
C TRP A 39 -1.20 3.06 -11.68
N HIS A 40 -2.23 2.22 -11.83
CA HIS A 40 -3.58 2.54 -11.39
C HIS A 40 -4.06 1.47 -10.39
N CYS A 41 -4.56 1.91 -9.25
CA CYS A 41 -5.09 1.02 -8.23
C CYS A 41 -6.59 0.74 -8.48
N VAL A 42 -6.93 -0.51 -8.81
CA VAL A 42 -8.33 -0.89 -9.09
C VAL A 42 -9.24 -0.88 -7.86
N THR A 43 -8.67 -0.77 -6.65
CA THR A 43 -9.43 -0.80 -5.40
C THR A 43 -9.81 0.60 -4.93
N CYS A 44 -8.91 1.58 -5.05
CA CYS A 44 -9.11 2.93 -4.52
C CYS A 44 -9.04 4.04 -5.57
N GLY A 45 -8.78 3.69 -6.84
CA GLY A 45 -8.67 4.64 -7.95
C GLY A 45 -7.39 5.49 -7.96
N ALA A 46 -6.46 5.27 -7.03
CA ALA A 46 -5.21 6.03 -6.99
C ALA A 46 -4.37 5.81 -8.26
N GLU A 47 -3.81 6.90 -8.80
CA GLU A 47 -2.94 6.86 -9.97
C GLU A 47 -1.55 7.41 -9.64
N THR A 48 -0.51 6.79 -10.18
CA THR A 48 0.86 7.29 -10.09
C THR A 48 1.67 6.88 -11.30
N ARG A 49 2.81 7.53 -11.53
CA ARG A 49 3.78 7.16 -12.57
C ARG A 49 5.06 6.73 -11.86
N ALA A 50 5.54 5.55 -12.21
CA ALA A 50 6.77 5.01 -11.67
C ALA A 50 7.50 4.21 -12.76
N PRO A 51 8.80 3.93 -12.60
CA PRO A 51 9.53 3.11 -13.55
C PRO A 51 8.84 1.77 -13.81
N ARG A 52 8.96 1.27 -15.03
CA ARG A 52 8.40 -0.03 -15.43
C ARG A 52 8.86 -1.14 -14.48
N GLY A 53 7.94 -2.01 -14.09
CA GLY A 53 8.17 -3.10 -13.14
C GLY A 53 8.29 -2.67 -11.67
N GLN A 54 8.27 -1.38 -11.36
CA GLN A 54 8.41 -0.88 -9.99
C GLN A 54 7.04 -0.57 -9.37
N ARG A 55 6.42 -1.60 -8.81
CA ARG A 55 5.13 -1.49 -8.08
C ARG A 55 5.20 -0.41 -6.99
N PRO A 56 4.19 0.48 -6.90
CA PRO A 56 4.06 1.42 -5.79
C PRO A 56 3.96 0.70 -4.43
N LYS A 57 4.79 1.12 -3.48
CA LYS A 57 4.83 0.56 -2.11
C LYS A 57 3.84 1.23 -1.14
N ARG A 58 3.22 2.34 -1.56
CA ARG A 58 2.28 3.14 -0.76
C ARG A 58 1.01 3.39 -1.58
N CYS A 59 -0.12 3.52 -0.89
CA CYS A 59 -1.37 3.95 -1.49
C CYS A 59 -1.30 5.46 -1.69
N PHE A 60 -1.62 5.94 -2.89
CA PHE A 60 -1.68 7.37 -3.24
C PHE A 60 -3.12 7.86 -3.34
N HIS A 61 -4.06 7.22 -2.62
CA HIS A 61 -5.44 7.67 -2.59
C HIS A 61 -5.48 9.08 -1.97
N VAL A 62 -5.85 10.06 -2.78
CA VAL A 62 -6.15 11.41 -2.33
C VAL A 62 -7.65 11.45 -2.06
N PRO A 63 -8.10 11.60 -0.80
CA PRO A 63 -9.49 11.91 -0.53
C PRO A 63 -9.76 13.30 -1.11
N ILE A 64 -10.66 13.35 -2.10
CA ILE A 64 -11.13 14.58 -2.74
C ILE A 64 -12.30 15.14 -1.92
#